data_AF-A0A7X7UAN3-F1
#
_entry.id   AF-A0A7X7UAN3-F1
#
_cell.length_a   1.000
_cell.length_b   1.000
_cell.length_c   1.000
_cell.angle_alpha   90.00
_cell.angle_beta   90.00
_cell.angle_gamma   90.00
#
_symmetry.space_group_name_H-M   'P 1'
#
loop_
_entity.id
_entity.type
_entity.pdbx_description
1 polymer ?
#
loop_
_entity_poly.entity_id
_entity_poly.type
_entity_poly.pdbx_seq_one_letter_code
_entity_poly.pdbx_strand_id
1 'polypeptide(L)'
;MPLPLPAVGETVEILIETVAPNGKGKGSAVRPRYDQIAFFVEATAPGDRVRAVVIQARKRYVEADLTELLAAGPARVLPPCPHYAECGGCQLMHLDYPAQLAAKQEILRYILRRRGLPHEKLAPPEASPLECRYRMRSVLTLGADGSFGMQRRRSNAVVPLRSCHLMRQPLEEKLFAAAAAYRQAMPLHVGSTYPLKIKGVLDPATGRLFLHPFYDPLEINSPRDWFEWQGDRFAVAANAVCRWRVGGEERLFAPDCFTQVNPEVNEKLIAFALGELAPGKNDRVLELYAGIGNFTVPLARAAGEVTAVEWPRGAEFGRRNIEAAGASNAQFIAGEVIATLRQLVVQRRKYELVLLDPPRDGIGEEGVRLLGTLRPARIAYVSCEPLTLVADLEALAKFGYALRIVRAFDMFPQTFHLETCAILER
;
A
#
# COMPACT_ATOMS: atom_id res chain seq x y z
N MET A 1 15.79 -36.13 -12.39
CA MET A 1 14.47 -36.63 -12.86
C MET A 1 13.44 -35.52 -12.70
N PRO A 2 12.43 -35.39 -13.58
CA PRO A 2 11.33 -34.46 -13.37
C PRO A 2 10.58 -34.81 -12.08
N LEU A 3 10.20 -33.79 -11.29
CA LEU A 3 9.38 -33.99 -10.10
C LEU A 3 8.02 -34.58 -10.53
N PRO A 4 7.51 -35.61 -9.84
CA PRO A 4 6.21 -36.19 -10.16
C PRO A 4 5.11 -35.22 -9.75
N LEU A 5 4.60 -34.43 -10.70
CA LEU A 5 3.54 -33.45 -10.41
C LEU A 5 2.18 -34.15 -10.27
N PRO A 6 1.32 -33.69 -9.34
CA PRO A 6 -0.08 -34.13 -9.29
C PRO A 6 -0.85 -33.64 -10.52
N ALA A 7 -1.89 -34.38 -10.89
CA ALA A 7 -2.77 -33.98 -11.99
C ALA A 7 -3.70 -32.82 -11.58
N VAL A 8 -4.09 -31.97 -12.54
CA VAL A 8 -5.17 -31.00 -12.29
C VAL A 8 -6.47 -31.76 -11.98
N GLY A 9 -7.17 -31.35 -10.93
CA GLY A 9 -8.33 -32.04 -10.36
C GLY A 9 -7.96 -33.10 -9.31
N GLU A 10 -6.69 -33.46 -9.15
CA GLU A 10 -6.26 -34.36 -8.09
C GLU A 10 -6.42 -33.69 -6.73
N THR A 11 -6.94 -34.44 -5.75
CA THR A 11 -7.03 -34.00 -4.36
C THR A 11 -5.81 -34.45 -3.56
N VAL A 12 -5.18 -33.50 -2.88
CA VAL A 12 -3.93 -33.70 -2.13
C VAL A 12 -4.10 -33.18 -0.70
N GLU A 13 -3.55 -33.90 0.27
CA GLU A 13 -3.40 -33.41 1.64
C GLU A 13 -2.10 -32.63 1.77
N ILE A 14 -2.18 -31.41 2.32
CA ILE A 14 -1.08 -30.46 2.39
C ILE A 14 -0.94 -29.99 3.84
N LEU A 15 0.30 -29.95 4.32
CA LEU A 15 0.67 -29.26 5.55
C LEU A 15 1.16 -27.86 5.19
N ILE A 16 0.52 -26.84 5.72
CA ILE A 16 0.86 -25.45 5.46
C ILE A 16 1.96 -25.01 6.42
N GLU A 17 3.06 -24.49 5.89
CA GLU A 17 4.28 -24.20 6.65
C GLU A 17 4.46 -22.70 6.89
N THR A 18 4.10 -21.89 5.89
CA THR A 18 4.33 -20.44 5.91
C THR A 18 3.34 -19.72 4.99
N VAL A 19 3.46 -18.40 4.89
CA VAL A 19 2.65 -17.55 4.01
C VAL A 19 3.54 -17.00 2.90
N ALA A 20 3.08 -17.10 1.67
CA ALA A 20 3.76 -16.57 0.49
C ALA A 20 3.50 -15.05 0.33
N PRO A 21 4.30 -14.33 -0.47
CA PRO A 21 4.15 -12.87 -0.67
C PRO A 21 2.77 -12.42 -1.17
N ASN A 22 2.02 -13.30 -1.84
CA ASN A 22 0.67 -13.04 -2.33
C ASN A 22 -0.43 -13.41 -1.33
N GLY A 23 -0.07 -13.74 -0.08
CA GLY A 23 -0.99 -14.12 0.99
C GLY A 23 -1.51 -15.56 0.93
N LYS A 24 -1.07 -16.38 -0.04
CA LYS A 24 -1.39 -17.82 -0.07
C LYS A 24 -0.57 -18.55 0.98
N GLY A 25 -1.15 -19.56 1.65
CA GLY A 25 -0.37 -20.49 2.44
C GLY A 25 0.54 -21.30 1.52
N LYS A 26 1.81 -21.43 1.90
CA LYS A 26 2.81 -22.25 1.22
C LYS A 26 3.07 -23.46 2.10
N GLY A 27 3.06 -24.63 1.49
CA GLY A 27 3.29 -25.88 2.21
C GLY A 27 3.76 -27.02 1.32
N SER A 28 3.84 -28.19 1.94
CA SER A 28 4.28 -29.43 1.30
C SER A 28 3.19 -30.49 1.42
N ALA A 29 3.09 -31.36 0.41
CA ALA A 29 2.15 -32.47 0.46
C ALA A 29 2.54 -33.48 1.54
N VAL A 30 1.54 -34.05 2.22
CA VAL A 30 1.74 -35.14 3.20
C VAL A 30 2.18 -36.44 2.50
N ARG A 31 1.83 -36.60 1.22
CA ARG A 31 2.23 -37.75 0.42
C ARG A 31 3.72 -37.66 0.06
N PRO A 32 4.57 -38.65 0.39
CA PRO A 32 6.01 -38.62 0.11
C PRO A 32 6.36 -38.44 -1.37
N ARG A 33 5.49 -38.87 -2.28
CA ARG A 33 5.71 -38.67 -3.73
C ARG A 33 5.79 -37.18 -4.11
N TYR A 34 5.14 -36.29 -3.37
CA TYR A 34 4.99 -34.86 -3.70
C TYR A 34 5.64 -33.92 -2.67
N ASP A 35 6.40 -34.45 -1.71
CA ASP A 35 6.99 -33.69 -0.60
C ASP A 35 8.02 -32.62 -1.04
N GLN A 36 8.65 -32.82 -2.20
CA GLN A 36 9.59 -31.87 -2.81
C GLN A 36 8.91 -30.75 -3.64
N ILE A 37 7.58 -30.74 -3.72
CA ILE A 37 6.83 -29.75 -4.51
C ILE A 37 6.21 -28.73 -3.55
N ALA A 38 6.41 -27.44 -3.85
CA ALA A 38 5.74 -26.38 -3.12
C ALA A 38 4.27 -26.25 -3.57
N PHE A 39 3.35 -26.31 -2.62
CA PHE A 39 1.94 -26.07 -2.83
C PHE A 39 1.55 -24.69 -2.31
N PHE A 40 0.68 -24.01 -3.05
CA PHE A 40 0.12 -22.70 -2.69
C PHE A 40 -1.40 -22.78 -2.59
N VAL A 41 -1.94 -22.48 -1.41
CA VAL A 41 -3.37 -22.61 -1.10
C VAL A 41 -3.91 -21.33 -0.48
N GLU A 42 -4.91 -20.71 -1.08
CA GLU A 42 -5.58 -19.52 -0.52
C GLU A 42 -6.32 -19.84 0.78
N ALA A 43 -6.48 -18.82 1.65
CA ALA A 43 -7.23 -18.92 2.91
C ALA A 43 -6.73 -20.03 3.87
N THR A 44 -5.42 -20.27 3.89
CA THR A 44 -4.76 -21.22 4.79
C THR A 44 -3.67 -20.58 5.64
N ALA A 45 -3.54 -21.08 6.86
CA ALA A 45 -2.66 -20.58 7.91
C ALA A 45 -1.49 -21.55 8.17
N PRO A 46 -0.31 -21.06 8.60
CA PRO A 46 0.77 -21.91 9.08
C PRO A 46 0.29 -22.90 10.15
N GLY A 47 0.65 -24.16 9.98
CA GLY A 47 0.23 -25.29 10.82
C GLY A 47 -1.10 -25.93 10.41
N ASP A 48 -1.85 -25.36 9.47
CA ASP A 48 -3.04 -26.04 8.96
C ASP A 48 -2.67 -27.34 8.25
N ARG A 49 -3.47 -28.37 8.48
CA ARG A 49 -3.53 -29.55 7.60
C ARG A 49 -4.81 -29.46 6.79
N VAL A 50 -4.69 -29.45 5.47
CA VAL A 50 -5.81 -29.23 4.56
C VAL A 50 -5.90 -30.30 3.50
N ARG A 51 -7.12 -30.51 3.00
CA ARG A 51 -7.37 -31.15 1.72
C ARG A 51 -7.59 -30.05 0.69
N ALA A 52 -6.91 -30.15 -0.43
CA ALA A 52 -7.03 -29.18 -1.51
C ALA A 52 -7.06 -29.87 -2.88
N VAL A 53 -7.78 -29.28 -3.82
CA VAL A 53 -7.85 -29.74 -5.21
C VAL A 53 -6.86 -28.96 -6.06
N VAL A 54 -6.02 -29.66 -6.83
CA VAL A 54 -5.03 -29.04 -7.70
C VAL A 54 -5.72 -28.32 -8.85
N ILE A 55 -5.51 -27.00 -8.94
CA ILE A 55 -6.06 -26.16 -10.02
C ILE A 55 -5.02 -25.85 -11.09
N GLN A 56 -3.73 -25.88 -10.72
CA GLN A 56 -2.64 -25.64 -11.66
C GLN A 56 -1.37 -26.35 -11.19
N ALA A 57 -0.73 -27.09 -12.10
CA ALA A 57 0.57 -27.70 -11.88
C ALA A 57 1.63 -27.06 -12.79
N ARG A 58 2.72 -26.57 -12.20
CA ARG A 58 3.88 -26.02 -12.90
C ARG A 58 5.13 -26.81 -12.49
N LYS A 59 6.21 -26.67 -13.27
CA LYS A 59 7.47 -27.44 -13.09
C LYS A 59 8.04 -27.43 -11.66
N ARG A 60 7.77 -26.39 -10.86
CA ARG A 60 8.35 -26.21 -9.51
C ARG A 60 7.31 -25.91 -8.41
N TYR A 61 6.04 -25.79 -8.77
CA TYR A 61 5.00 -25.49 -7.80
C TYR A 61 3.62 -25.90 -8.29
N VAL A 62 2.71 -26.01 -7.34
CA VAL A 62 1.30 -26.32 -7.56
C VAL A 62 0.45 -25.25 -6.90
N GLU A 63 -0.57 -24.78 -7.59
CA GLU A 63 -1.67 -24.05 -6.97
C GLU A 63 -2.84 -24.99 -6.73
N ALA A 64 -3.44 -24.89 -5.56
CA ALA A 64 -4.60 -25.70 -5.18
C ALA A 64 -5.65 -24.85 -4.44
N ASP A 65 -6.91 -25.23 -4.60
CA ASP A 65 -8.03 -24.63 -3.88
C ASP A 65 -8.36 -25.47 -2.64
N LEU A 66 -8.48 -24.80 -1.50
CA LEU A 66 -8.88 -25.40 -0.24
C LEU A 66 -10.28 -26.01 -0.38
N THR A 67 -10.39 -27.32 -0.12
CA THR A 67 -11.69 -28.02 -0.10
C THR A 67 -12.13 -28.35 1.32
N GLU A 68 -11.18 -28.69 2.21
CA GLU A 68 -11.48 -29.05 3.59
C GLU A 68 -10.32 -28.71 4.53
N LEU A 69 -10.65 -28.14 5.69
CA LEU A 69 -9.70 -27.96 6.78
C LEU A 69 -9.73 -29.20 7.68
N LEU A 70 -8.68 -30.02 7.61
CA LEU A 70 -8.57 -31.28 8.38
C LEU A 70 -8.13 -31.03 9.82
N ALA A 71 -7.20 -30.09 10.01
CA ALA A 71 -6.79 -29.59 11.31
C ALA A 71 -6.39 -28.12 11.20
N ALA A 72 -6.89 -27.28 12.12
CA ALA A 72 -6.51 -25.87 12.21
C ALA A 72 -5.11 -25.72 12.83
N GLY A 73 -4.28 -24.89 12.22
CA GLY A 73 -3.04 -24.42 12.80
C GLY A 73 -3.28 -23.47 13.98
N PRO A 74 -2.28 -23.30 14.87
CA PRO A 74 -2.44 -22.52 16.10
C PRO A 74 -2.70 -21.03 15.84
N ALA A 75 -2.25 -20.50 14.71
CA ALA A 75 -2.41 -19.10 14.31
C ALA A 75 -3.74 -18.80 13.60
N ARG A 76 -4.60 -19.82 13.39
CA ARG A 76 -5.85 -19.65 12.65
C ARG A 76 -6.93 -19.05 13.55
N VAL A 77 -7.60 -18.02 13.06
CA VAL A 77 -8.79 -17.41 13.68
C VAL A 77 -9.98 -17.43 12.71
N LEU A 78 -11.18 -17.30 13.27
CA LEU A 78 -12.38 -17.08 12.47
C LEU A 78 -12.37 -15.62 11.95
N PRO A 79 -12.42 -15.39 10.62
CA PRO A 79 -12.50 -14.05 10.08
C PRO A 79 -13.76 -13.32 10.58
N PRO A 80 -13.64 -12.10 11.15
CA PRO A 80 -14.80 -11.37 11.67
C PRO A 80 -15.72 -10.83 10.56
N CYS A 81 -15.21 -10.70 9.33
CA CYS A 81 -15.97 -10.14 8.21
C CYS A 81 -16.84 -11.23 7.54
N PRO A 82 -18.17 -11.05 7.46
CA PRO A 82 -19.07 -12.04 6.84
C PRO A 82 -18.83 -12.20 5.34
N HIS A 83 -18.17 -11.24 4.69
CA HIS A 83 -17.88 -11.25 3.26
C HIS A 83 -16.52 -11.89 2.93
N TYR A 84 -15.73 -12.30 3.93
CA TYR A 84 -14.32 -12.67 3.76
C TYR A 84 -14.10 -13.83 2.78
N ALA A 85 -15.01 -14.81 2.76
CA ALA A 85 -14.91 -15.99 1.90
C ALA A 85 -14.89 -15.65 0.41
N GLU A 86 -15.59 -14.58 0.00
CA GLU A 86 -15.74 -14.21 -1.42
C GLU A 86 -15.01 -12.91 -1.79
N CYS A 87 -15.05 -11.91 -0.91
CA CYS A 87 -14.51 -10.56 -1.15
C CYS A 87 -12.98 -10.61 -1.34
N GLY A 88 -12.50 -9.98 -2.41
CA GLY A 88 -11.07 -9.88 -2.72
C GLY A 88 -10.31 -8.85 -1.89
N GLY A 89 -10.97 -8.10 -1.00
CA GLY A 89 -10.36 -6.97 -0.30
C GLY A 89 -9.38 -7.35 0.82
N CYS A 90 -9.56 -8.50 1.47
CA CYS A 90 -8.72 -8.94 2.60
C CYS A 90 -8.24 -10.37 2.36
N GLN A 91 -6.97 -10.66 2.60
CA GLN A 91 -6.38 -11.98 2.31
C GLN A 91 -5.93 -12.72 3.58
N LEU A 92 -5.78 -12.02 4.71
CA LEU A 92 -5.17 -12.56 5.91
C LEU A 92 -6.08 -12.57 7.16
N MET A 93 -7.37 -12.21 7.09
CA MET A 93 -8.27 -12.18 8.27
C MET A 93 -8.45 -13.53 8.99
N HIS A 94 -7.98 -14.63 8.40
CA HIS A 94 -8.01 -15.95 9.00
C HIS A 94 -6.74 -16.25 9.82
N LEU A 95 -5.78 -15.33 9.84
CA LEU A 95 -4.58 -15.36 10.68
C LEU A 95 -4.77 -14.41 11.86
N ASP A 96 -4.38 -14.86 13.05
CA ASP A 96 -4.19 -13.93 14.16
C ASP A 96 -3.17 -12.84 13.80
N TYR A 97 -3.28 -11.71 14.47
CA TYR A 97 -2.48 -10.54 14.10
C TYR A 97 -0.97 -10.72 14.26
N PRO A 98 -0.47 -11.35 15.34
CA PRO A 98 0.95 -11.68 15.46
C PRO A 98 1.47 -12.53 14.29
N ALA A 99 0.71 -13.52 13.81
CA ALA A 99 1.08 -14.33 12.67
C ALA A 99 1.08 -13.55 11.36
N GLN A 100 0.20 -12.56 11.18
CA GLN A 100 0.25 -11.65 10.02
C GLN A 100 1.57 -10.86 9.99
N LEU A 101 1.98 -10.30 11.14
CA LEU A 101 3.25 -9.57 11.25
C LEU A 101 4.46 -10.48 11.02
N ALA A 102 4.45 -11.69 11.60
CA ALA A 102 5.51 -12.67 11.42
C ALA A 102 5.64 -13.11 9.94
N ALA A 103 4.52 -13.35 9.26
CA ALA A 103 4.48 -13.67 7.84
C ALA A 103 5.09 -12.54 6.99
N LYS A 104 4.64 -11.30 7.21
CA LYS A 104 5.16 -10.10 6.51
C LYS A 104 6.66 -9.91 6.73
N GLN A 105 7.12 -10.10 7.96
CA GLN A 105 8.54 -10.05 8.32
C GLN A 105 9.37 -11.10 7.57
N GLU A 106 8.89 -12.34 7.52
CA GLU A 106 9.61 -13.42 6.83
C GLU A 106 9.60 -13.23 5.31
N ILE A 107 8.50 -12.74 4.73
CA ILE A 107 8.42 -12.39 3.31
C ILE A 107 9.52 -11.37 2.96
N LEU A 108 9.65 -10.29 3.73
CA LEU A 108 10.68 -9.28 3.47
C LEU A 108 12.09 -9.82 3.68
N ARG A 109 12.31 -10.60 4.76
CA ARG A 109 13.60 -11.28 5.01
C ARG A 109 14.00 -12.19 3.85
N TYR A 110 13.06 -12.98 3.34
CA TYR A 110 13.26 -13.87 2.20
C TYR A 110 13.63 -13.10 0.94
N ILE A 111 12.92 -12.00 0.64
CA ILE A 111 13.17 -11.15 -0.53
C ILE A 111 14.58 -10.55 -0.46
N LEU A 112 14.96 -9.96 0.69
CA LEU A 112 16.31 -9.41 0.92
C LEU A 112 17.40 -10.46 0.71
N ARG A 113 17.27 -11.62 1.37
CA ARG A 113 18.23 -12.72 1.27
C ARG A 113 18.38 -13.22 -0.16
N ARG A 114 17.27 -13.35 -0.89
CA ARG A 114 17.26 -13.81 -2.29
C ARG A 114 17.97 -12.85 -3.24
N ARG A 115 17.96 -11.56 -2.93
CA ARG A 115 18.66 -10.48 -3.64
C ARG A 115 20.10 -10.25 -3.12
N GLY A 116 20.57 -11.05 -2.18
CA GLY A 116 21.90 -10.86 -1.58
C GLY A 116 22.05 -9.58 -0.77
N LEU A 117 20.93 -8.95 -0.38
CA LEU A 117 20.92 -7.78 0.51
C LEU A 117 21.01 -8.24 1.97
N PRO A 118 21.60 -7.42 2.88
CA PRO A 118 21.88 -7.82 4.26
C PRO A 118 20.59 -7.89 5.09
N HIS A 119 19.94 -9.06 5.06
CA HIS A 119 18.69 -9.36 5.75
C HIS A 119 18.77 -9.25 7.29
N GLU A 120 19.96 -9.29 7.87
CA GLU A 120 20.22 -9.01 9.29
C GLU A 120 19.98 -7.54 9.67
N LYS A 121 19.88 -6.63 8.69
CA LYS A 121 19.50 -5.22 8.88
C LYS A 121 17.98 -5.01 8.96
N LEU A 122 17.20 -6.09 8.85
CA LEU A 122 15.75 -6.04 8.97
C LEU A 122 15.33 -5.92 10.44
N ALA A 123 14.81 -4.76 10.81
CA ALA A 123 14.22 -4.50 12.12
C ALA A 123 12.87 -5.23 12.29
N PRO A 124 12.40 -5.44 13.54
CA PRO A 124 11.05 -5.93 13.80
C PRO A 124 9.98 -5.09 13.09
N PRO A 125 8.87 -5.71 12.62
CA PRO A 125 7.84 -5.00 11.89
C PRO A 125 7.09 -4.04 12.83
N GLU A 126 6.70 -2.89 12.32
CA GLU A 126 5.87 -1.93 13.02
C GLU A 126 4.40 -2.32 12.88
N ALA A 127 3.77 -2.62 14.02
CA ALA A 127 2.37 -3.01 14.09
C ALA A 127 1.44 -1.80 13.90
N SER A 128 0.30 -2.03 13.24
CA SER A 128 -0.82 -1.11 13.26
C SER A 128 -1.48 -1.12 14.64
N PRO A 129 -1.75 0.06 15.23
CA PRO A 129 -2.58 0.14 16.44
C PRO A 129 -4.01 -0.36 16.21
N LEU A 130 -4.46 -0.36 14.95
CA LEU A 130 -5.82 -0.75 14.54
C LEU A 130 -5.73 -1.87 13.50
N GLU A 131 -6.13 -3.08 13.86
CA GLU A 131 -6.20 -4.24 12.96
C GLU A 131 -7.34 -4.13 11.94
N CYS A 132 -8.39 -3.41 12.30
CA CYS A 132 -9.57 -3.10 11.50
C CYS A 132 -9.89 -1.60 11.66
N ARG A 133 -10.80 -1.06 10.86
CA ARG A 133 -11.30 0.33 10.99
C ARG A 133 -10.21 1.40 10.83
N TYR A 134 -9.21 1.16 9.97
CA TYR A 134 -8.13 2.12 9.77
C TYR A 134 -8.31 2.97 8.49
N ARG A 135 -9.03 2.48 7.47
CA ARG A 135 -9.14 3.17 6.17
C ARG A 135 -10.05 4.38 6.22
N MET A 136 -9.55 5.52 5.71
CA MET A 136 -10.32 6.76 5.50
C MET A 136 -10.69 7.02 4.04
N ARG A 137 -10.24 6.14 3.15
CA ARG A 137 -10.61 6.13 1.74
C ARG A 137 -10.86 4.70 1.28
N SER A 138 -11.81 4.52 0.37
CA SER A 138 -12.11 3.21 -0.21
C SER A 138 -12.74 3.38 -1.59
N VAL A 139 -12.81 2.29 -2.35
CA VAL A 139 -13.51 2.23 -3.63
C VAL A 139 -14.58 1.16 -3.54
N LEU A 140 -15.79 1.46 -4.01
CA LEU A 140 -16.85 0.48 -4.24
C LEU A 140 -17.04 0.30 -5.74
N THR A 141 -17.36 -0.91 -6.17
CA THR A 141 -17.63 -1.26 -7.56
C THR A 141 -19.11 -1.63 -7.69
N LEU A 142 -19.76 -1.14 -8.75
CA LEU A 142 -21.13 -1.52 -9.08
C LEU A 142 -21.15 -2.92 -9.71
N GLY A 143 -21.93 -3.82 -9.11
CA GLY A 143 -22.20 -5.15 -9.62
C GLY A 143 -23.28 -5.18 -10.70
N ALA A 144 -23.33 -6.27 -11.44
CA ALA A 144 -24.35 -6.50 -12.48
C ALA A 144 -25.78 -6.56 -11.90
N ASP A 145 -25.93 -6.90 -10.62
CA ASP A 145 -27.19 -6.90 -9.88
C ASP A 145 -27.61 -5.49 -9.41
N GLY A 146 -26.81 -4.46 -9.72
CA GLY A 146 -27.06 -3.07 -9.32
C GLY A 146 -26.62 -2.73 -7.90
N SER A 147 -26.06 -3.68 -7.16
CA SER A 147 -25.53 -3.45 -5.81
C SER A 147 -24.08 -2.96 -5.83
N PHE A 148 -23.66 -2.24 -4.80
CA PHE A 148 -22.25 -1.87 -4.63
C PHE A 148 -21.51 -2.87 -3.76
N GLY A 149 -20.26 -3.11 -4.12
CA GLY A 149 -19.42 -4.04 -3.41
C GLY A 149 -17.96 -3.97 -3.79
N MET A 150 -17.26 -5.09 -3.62
CA MET A 150 -15.85 -5.26 -3.98
C MET A 150 -15.71 -6.38 -4.99
N GLN A 151 -14.63 -6.36 -5.77
CA GLN A 151 -14.31 -7.46 -6.67
C GLN A 151 -14.11 -8.78 -5.88
N ARG A 152 -14.66 -9.87 -6.41
CA ARG A 152 -14.50 -11.22 -5.89
C ARG A 152 -13.04 -11.66 -6.07
N ARG A 153 -12.55 -12.51 -5.18
CA ARG A 153 -11.23 -13.14 -5.33
C ARG A 153 -11.10 -13.78 -6.72
N ARG A 154 -10.00 -13.49 -7.41
CA ARG A 154 -9.66 -14.08 -8.73
C ARG A 154 -10.76 -13.92 -9.80
N SER A 155 -11.59 -12.88 -9.69
CA SER A 155 -12.70 -12.64 -10.62
C SER A 155 -13.02 -11.15 -10.74
N ASN A 156 -13.54 -10.74 -11.90
CA ASN A 156 -14.07 -9.40 -12.10
C ASN A 156 -15.52 -9.26 -11.60
N ALA A 157 -16.15 -10.35 -11.16
CA ALA A 157 -17.48 -10.30 -10.57
C ALA A 157 -17.46 -9.55 -9.23
N VAL A 158 -18.55 -8.86 -8.92
CA VAL A 158 -18.67 -8.09 -7.68
C VAL A 158 -19.34 -8.92 -6.59
N VAL A 159 -18.82 -8.83 -5.37
CA VAL A 159 -19.45 -9.33 -4.14
C VAL A 159 -20.17 -8.16 -3.48
N PRO A 160 -21.52 -8.18 -3.42
CA PRO A 160 -22.29 -7.16 -2.73
C PRO A 160 -21.85 -7.05 -1.28
N LEU A 161 -21.51 -5.85 -0.83
CA LEU A 161 -21.09 -5.63 0.56
C LEU A 161 -22.20 -4.95 1.35
N ARG A 162 -22.41 -5.45 2.58
CA ARG A 162 -23.28 -4.81 3.58
C ARG A 162 -22.47 -4.06 4.64
N SER A 163 -21.20 -4.44 4.79
CA SER A 163 -20.23 -3.83 5.68
C SER A 163 -18.81 -4.05 5.16
N CYS A 164 -17.88 -3.22 5.59
CA CYS A 164 -16.45 -3.39 5.38
C CYS A 164 -15.68 -3.00 6.65
N HIS A 165 -15.18 -4.02 7.36
CA HIS A 165 -14.47 -3.86 8.62
C HIS A 165 -13.14 -3.11 8.50
N LEU A 166 -12.60 -2.90 7.30
CA LEU A 166 -11.40 -2.09 7.10
C LEU A 166 -11.69 -0.58 7.07
N MET A 167 -12.91 -0.18 6.69
CA MET A 167 -13.31 1.23 6.63
C MET A 167 -13.59 1.75 8.03
N ARG A 168 -13.15 2.98 8.34
CA ARG A 168 -13.65 3.68 9.53
C ARG A 168 -15.17 3.78 9.47
N GLN A 169 -15.84 3.68 10.61
CA GLN A 169 -17.30 3.64 10.67
C GLN A 169 -17.96 4.83 9.94
N PRO A 170 -17.53 6.10 10.11
CA PRO A 170 -18.12 7.21 9.35
C PRO A 170 -17.87 7.11 7.84
N LEU A 171 -16.76 6.51 7.40
CA LEU A 171 -16.53 6.27 5.97
C LEU A 171 -17.47 5.19 5.46
N GLU A 172 -17.57 4.06 6.17
CA GLU A 172 -18.42 2.93 5.80
C GLU A 172 -19.87 3.36 5.61
N GLU A 173 -20.47 3.95 6.65
CA GLU A 173 -21.88 4.36 6.66
C GLU A 173 -22.17 5.35 5.52
N LYS A 174 -21.35 6.39 5.41
CA LYS A 174 -21.56 7.45 4.43
C LYS A 174 -21.31 6.98 3.00
N LEU A 175 -20.28 6.16 2.77
CA LEU A 175 -19.94 5.70 1.42
C LEU A 175 -21.00 4.73 0.88
N PHE A 176 -21.51 3.81 1.70
CA PHE A 176 -22.60 2.93 1.27
C PHE A 176 -23.88 3.72 0.98
N ALA A 177 -24.26 4.65 1.86
CA ALA A 177 -25.44 5.50 1.66
C ALA A 177 -25.30 6.37 0.41
N ALA A 178 -24.14 7.00 0.21
CA ALA A 178 -23.91 7.85 -0.94
C ALA A 178 -23.83 7.07 -2.26
N ALA A 179 -23.24 5.88 -2.26
CA ALA A 179 -23.22 5.02 -3.45
C ALA A 179 -24.65 4.62 -3.85
N ALA A 180 -25.49 4.23 -2.89
CA ALA A 180 -26.90 3.94 -3.13
C ALA A 180 -27.66 5.16 -3.69
N ALA A 181 -27.48 6.34 -3.09
CA ALA A 181 -28.08 7.58 -3.57
C ALA A 181 -27.60 7.95 -4.99
N TYR A 182 -26.30 7.79 -5.26
CA TYR A 182 -25.73 8.04 -6.59
C TYR A 182 -26.38 7.17 -7.66
N ARG A 183 -26.59 5.88 -7.35
CA ARG A 183 -27.25 4.94 -8.26
C ARG A 183 -28.71 5.27 -8.57
N GLN A 184 -29.41 5.88 -7.62
CA GLN A 184 -30.79 6.35 -7.81
C GLN A 184 -30.84 7.66 -8.60
N ALA A 185 -29.92 8.58 -8.34
CA ALA A 185 -29.90 9.91 -8.95
C ALA A 185 -29.31 9.93 -10.37
N MET A 186 -28.31 9.09 -10.64
CA MET A 186 -27.60 9.07 -11.91
C MET A 186 -28.03 7.84 -12.73
N PRO A 187 -28.69 8.01 -13.89
CA PRO A 187 -28.92 6.89 -14.79
C PRO A 187 -27.56 6.32 -15.21
N LEU A 188 -27.40 5.00 -15.07
CA LEU A 188 -26.22 4.33 -15.61
C LEU A 188 -26.08 4.68 -17.08
N HIS A 189 -24.85 4.92 -17.53
CA HIS A 189 -24.61 4.96 -18.96
C HIS A 189 -24.84 3.53 -19.48
N VAL A 190 -26.06 3.29 -19.96
CA VAL A 190 -26.45 2.02 -20.57
C VAL A 190 -25.46 1.76 -21.71
N GLY A 191 -24.66 0.70 -21.59
CA GLY A 191 -23.70 0.29 -22.61
C GLY A 191 -22.21 0.52 -22.29
N SER A 192 -21.83 0.99 -21.10
CA SER A 192 -20.41 0.95 -20.71
C SER A 192 -19.96 -0.50 -20.50
N THR A 193 -18.96 -0.96 -21.25
CA THR A 193 -18.28 -2.25 -21.05
C THR A 193 -17.48 -2.29 -19.74
N TYR A 194 -17.24 -1.13 -19.13
CA TYR A 194 -16.40 -0.95 -17.95
C TYR A 194 -17.22 -0.84 -16.67
N PRO A 195 -16.80 -1.46 -15.56
CA PRO A 195 -17.52 -1.36 -14.29
C PRO A 195 -17.44 0.06 -13.73
N LEU A 196 -18.58 0.60 -13.30
CA LEU A 196 -18.63 1.84 -12.53
C LEU A 196 -18.02 1.60 -11.16
N LYS A 197 -17.11 2.48 -10.75
CA LYS A 197 -16.51 2.54 -9.43
C LYS A 197 -16.82 3.88 -8.78
N ILE A 198 -16.97 3.88 -7.45
CA ILE A 198 -17.10 5.09 -6.63
C ILE A 198 -15.98 5.07 -5.61
N LYS A 199 -15.00 5.96 -5.77
CA LYS A 199 -13.96 6.22 -4.79
C LYS A 199 -14.49 7.23 -3.77
N GLY A 200 -14.43 6.88 -2.49
CA GLY A 200 -14.81 7.74 -1.38
C GLY A 200 -13.61 8.15 -0.53
N VAL A 201 -13.57 9.42 -0.14
CA VAL A 201 -12.56 10.00 0.75
C VAL A 201 -13.28 10.77 1.86
N LEU A 202 -13.07 10.34 3.10
CA LEU A 202 -13.58 11.01 4.29
C LEU A 202 -12.59 12.10 4.73
N ASP A 203 -13.09 13.31 4.97
CA ASP A 203 -12.39 14.33 5.74
C ASP A 203 -12.58 14.03 7.24
N PRO A 204 -11.55 13.54 7.96
CA PRO A 204 -11.72 13.16 9.35
C PRO A 204 -11.98 14.36 10.29
N ALA A 205 -11.61 15.58 9.91
CA ALA A 205 -11.83 16.75 10.76
C ALA A 205 -13.29 17.21 10.75
N THR A 206 -13.95 17.14 9.59
CA THR A 206 -15.31 17.64 9.41
C THR A 206 -16.35 16.54 9.28
N GLY A 207 -15.90 15.30 9.04
CA GLY A 207 -16.75 14.17 8.69
C GLY A 207 -17.34 14.26 7.28
N ARG A 208 -16.98 15.25 6.46
CA ARG A 208 -17.50 15.38 5.10
C ARG A 208 -16.99 14.24 4.22
N LEU A 209 -17.85 13.74 3.32
CA LEU A 209 -17.51 12.67 2.39
C LEU A 209 -17.42 13.24 0.97
N PHE A 210 -16.31 12.96 0.31
CA PHE A 210 -16.08 13.30 -1.09
C PHE A 210 -16.01 12.03 -1.93
N LEU A 211 -16.56 12.09 -3.14
CA LEU A 211 -16.75 10.95 -4.01
C LEU A 211 -16.26 11.26 -5.41
N HIS A 212 -15.61 10.28 -6.04
CA HIS A 212 -15.25 10.30 -7.44
C HIS A 212 -15.83 9.06 -8.11
N PRO A 213 -16.94 9.20 -8.86
CA PRO A 213 -17.45 8.14 -9.72
C PRO A 213 -16.64 8.07 -11.02
N PHE A 214 -16.21 6.89 -11.43
CA PHE A 214 -15.44 6.68 -12.66
C PHE A 214 -15.64 5.27 -13.22
N TYR A 215 -15.28 5.07 -14.49
CA TYR A 215 -15.27 3.75 -15.13
C TYR A 215 -13.83 3.24 -15.24
N ASP A 216 -13.54 2.02 -14.82
CA ASP A 216 -12.19 1.41 -14.87
C ASP A 216 -11.96 0.65 -16.19
N PRO A 217 -10.88 0.90 -16.97
CA PRO A 217 -9.65 1.64 -16.65
C PRO A 217 -9.63 3.11 -17.11
N LEU A 218 -10.79 3.70 -17.39
CA LEU A 218 -10.93 5.08 -17.89
C LEU A 218 -10.90 6.13 -16.75
N GLU A 219 -10.23 5.87 -15.62
CA GLU A 219 -10.16 6.83 -14.51
C GLU A 219 -9.41 8.09 -14.96
N ILE A 220 -10.13 9.21 -15.02
CA ILE A 220 -9.53 10.55 -15.12
C ILE A 220 -9.74 11.21 -13.77
N ASN A 221 -8.72 11.18 -12.92
CA ASN A 221 -8.79 11.79 -11.60
C ASN A 221 -8.55 13.31 -11.70
N SER A 222 -9.56 14.04 -12.15
CA SER A 222 -9.57 15.51 -12.23
C SER A 222 -10.36 16.10 -11.06
N PRO A 223 -9.97 17.26 -10.51
CA PRO A 223 -10.70 17.91 -9.41
C PRO A 223 -12.20 18.08 -9.71
N ARG A 224 -12.57 18.35 -10.97
CA ARG A 224 -13.97 18.60 -11.37
C ARG A 224 -14.87 17.36 -11.28
N ASP A 225 -14.28 16.18 -11.22
CA ASP A 225 -15.00 14.90 -11.17
C ASP A 225 -15.24 14.43 -9.73
N TRP A 226 -14.98 15.30 -8.75
CA TRP A 226 -15.26 15.06 -7.35
C TRP A 226 -16.55 15.73 -6.89
N PHE A 227 -17.29 15.03 -6.05
CA PHE A 227 -18.56 15.48 -5.48
C PHE A 227 -18.54 15.35 -3.96
N GLU A 228 -19.04 16.35 -3.26
CA GLU A 228 -19.38 16.24 -1.85
C GLU A 228 -20.77 15.62 -1.72
N TRP A 229 -20.89 14.60 -0.89
CA TRP A 229 -22.18 14.05 -0.51
C TRP A 229 -22.73 14.79 0.71
N GLN A 230 -23.93 15.38 0.54
CA GLN A 230 -24.61 16.18 1.55
C GLN A 230 -25.86 15.47 2.12
N GLY A 231 -25.90 14.14 2.03
CA GLY A 231 -27.01 13.30 2.52
C GLY A 231 -27.97 12.90 1.41
N ASP A 232 -28.66 13.86 0.81
CA ASP A 232 -29.65 13.65 -0.26
C ASP A 232 -29.18 14.13 -1.64
N ARG A 233 -28.12 14.95 -1.68
CA ARG A 233 -27.62 15.59 -2.90
C ARG A 233 -26.10 15.52 -3.03
N PHE A 234 -25.64 15.75 -4.26
CA PHE A 234 -24.22 15.82 -4.63
C PHE A 234 -23.87 17.23 -5.10
N ALA A 235 -22.87 17.84 -4.46
CA ALA A 235 -22.35 19.15 -4.86
C ALA A 235 -20.96 18.98 -5.48
N VAL A 236 -20.68 19.68 -6.59
CA VAL A 236 -19.34 19.65 -7.21
C VAL A 236 -18.30 20.16 -6.21
N ALA A 237 -17.23 19.38 -6.03
CA ALA A 237 -16.21 19.55 -5.00
C ALA A 237 -14.82 19.85 -5.57
N ALA A 238 -14.75 20.54 -6.71
CA ALA A 238 -13.49 20.82 -7.42
C ALA A 238 -12.41 21.54 -6.58
N ASN A 239 -12.86 22.36 -5.62
CA ASN A 239 -11.99 23.10 -4.72
C ASN A 239 -12.06 22.56 -3.28
N ALA A 240 -12.47 21.30 -3.10
CA ALA A 240 -12.57 20.71 -1.77
C ALA A 240 -11.20 20.66 -1.09
N VAL A 241 -11.23 20.98 0.20
CA VAL A 241 -10.08 20.91 1.09
C VAL A 241 -10.49 20.07 2.29
N CYS A 242 -9.90 18.89 2.38
CA CYS A 242 -9.96 18.01 3.52
C CYS A 242 -8.85 18.37 4.52
N ARG A 243 -9.05 17.98 5.78
CA ARG A 243 -8.09 18.18 6.85
C ARG A 243 -7.87 16.87 7.59
N TRP A 244 -6.63 16.58 7.92
CA TRP A 244 -6.31 15.50 8.84
C TRP A 244 -5.12 15.91 9.71
N ARG A 245 -4.99 15.28 10.87
CA ARG A 245 -3.85 15.51 11.76
C ARG A 245 -2.84 14.39 11.59
N VAL A 246 -1.57 14.77 11.47
CA VAL A 246 -0.43 13.86 11.42
C VAL A 246 0.63 14.43 12.34
N GLY A 247 1.01 13.68 13.39
CA GLY A 247 2.00 14.12 14.37
C GLY A 247 1.58 15.38 15.13
N GLY A 248 0.28 15.51 15.42
CA GLY A 248 -0.30 16.64 16.14
C GLY A 248 -0.53 17.91 15.30
N GLU A 249 0.03 17.99 14.10
CA GLU A 249 -0.16 19.13 13.19
C GLU A 249 -1.23 18.85 12.14
N GLU A 250 -1.93 19.89 11.72
CA GLU A 250 -2.90 19.80 10.62
C GLU A 250 -2.17 19.69 9.26
N ARG A 251 -2.76 18.91 8.37
CA ARG A 251 -2.39 18.80 6.96
C ARG A 251 -3.64 18.97 6.12
N LEU A 252 -3.56 19.86 5.15
CA LEU A 252 -4.57 20.11 4.13
C LEU A 252 -4.32 19.21 2.93
N PHE A 253 -5.38 18.69 2.34
CA PHE A 253 -5.31 17.94 1.09
C PHE A 253 -6.60 18.10 0.30
N ALA A 254 -6.56 17.94 -1.02
CA ALA A 254 -7.78 17.74 -1.79
C ALA A 254 -8.11 16.25 -1.90
N PRO A 255 -9.39 15.88 -2.09
CA PRO A 255 -9.80 14.49 -2.24
C PRO A 255 -9.07 13.71 -3.35
N ASP A 256 -8.66 14.40 -4.41
CA ASP A 256 -7.90 13.86 -5.53
C ASP A 256 -6.42 13.60 -5.22
N CYS A 257 -5.90 14.15 -4.10
CA CYS A 257 -4.54 13.91 -3.64
C CYS A 257 -4.37 12.55 -2.95
N PHE A 258 -3.18 11.97 -3.12
CA PHE A 258 -2.78 10.81 -2.35
C PHE A 258 -2.57 11.19 -0.87
N THR A 259 -3.09 10.35 0.02
CA THR A 259 -2.73 10.31 1.44
C THR A 259 -2.62 8.85 1.87
N GLN A 260 -1.78 8.59 2.87
CA GLN A 260 -1.70 7.27 3.46
C GLN A 260 -3.06 6.82 3.99
N VAL A 261 -3.38 5.53 3.80
CA VAL A 261 -4.72 5.00 4.15
C VAL A 261 -4.89 4.76 5.64
N ASN A 262 -3.79 4.58 6.38
CA ASN A 262 -3.74 4.29 7.81
C ASN A 262 -2.92 5.40 8.50
N PRO A 263 -3.59 6.44 9.04
CA PRO A 263 -2.91 7.57 9.69
C PRO A 263 -2.02 7.16 10.86
N GLU A 264 -2.50 6.21 11.68
CA GLU A 264 -1.78 5.74 12.86
C GLU A 264 -0.43 5.10 12.51
N VAL A 265 -0.38 4.32 11.42
CA VAL A 265 0.88 3.73 10.94
C VAL A 265 1.74 4.75 10.22
N ASN A 266 1.12 5.70 9.50
CA ASN A 266 1.84 6.78 8.83
C ASN A 266 2.66 7.63 9.83
N GLU A 267 2.12 7.95 11.01
CA GLU A 267 2.87 8.68 12.04
C GLU A 267 4.13 7.92 12.48
N LYS A 268 4.02 6.60 12.65
CA LYS A 268 5.14 5.73 13.00
C LYS A 268 6.17 5.62 11.87
N LEU A 269 5.72 5.58 10.62
CA LEU A 269 6.56 5.60 9.43
C LEU A 269 7.36 6.89 9.33
N ILE A 270 6.71 8.05 9.52
CA ILE A 270 7.37 9.36 9.57
C ILE A 270 8.41 9.39 10.69
N ALA A 271 8.04 8.99 11.90
CA ALA A 271 8.94 9.00 13.04
C ALA A 271 10.19 8.13 12.80
N PHE A 272 10.01 6.92 12.24
CA PHE A 272 11.13 6.06 11.89
C PHE A 272 12.00 6.66 10.78
N ALA A 273 11.41 7.09 9.67
CA ALA A 273 12.15 7.63 8.54
C ALA A 273 13.00 8.84 8.96
N LEU A 274 12.43 9.77 9.73
CA LEU A 274 13.17 10.94 10.22
C LEU A 274 14.20 10.59 11.29
N GLY A 275 13.87 9.70 12.23
CA GLY A 275 14.81 9.28 13.27
C GLY A 275 16.06 8.61 12.69
N GLU A 276 15.88 7.81 11.64
CA GLU A 276 16.94 7.07 10.99
C GLU A 276 17.67 7.87 9.89
N LEU A 277 16.97 8.75 9.18
CA LEU A 277 17.59 9.73 8.27
C LEU A 277 18.37 10.80 9.05
N ALA A 278 17.97 11.06 10.30
CA ALA A 278 18.55 11.99 11.27
C ALA A 278 19.03 13.32 10.64
N PRO A 279 18.12 14.13 10.07
CA PRO A 279 18.46 15.44 9.53
C PRO A 279 18.86 16.43 10.63
N GLY A 280 19.92 17.18 10.38
CA GLY A 280 20.42 18.25 11.22
C GLY A 280 20.22 19.65 10.60
N LYS A 281 20.46 20.68 11.41
CA LYS A 281 20.26 22.09 11.03
C LYS A 281 21.19 22.59 9.91
N ASN A 282 22.21 21.83 9.56
CA ASN A 282 23.13 22.13 8.46
C ASN A 282 22.83 21.32 7.19
N ASP A 283 21.89 20.37 7.25
CA ASP A 283 21.58 19.50 6.13
C ASP A 283 20.56 20.15 5.19
N ARG A 284 20.83 20.05 3.89
CA ARG A 284 19.84 20.24 2.83
C ARG A 284 19.26 18.89 2.46
N VAL A 285 17.95 18.77 2.61
CA VAL A 285 17.21 17.56 2.32
C VAL A 285 16.44 17.72 1.01
N LEU A 286 16.54 16.73 0.13
CA LEU A 286 15.68 16.61 -1.04
C LEU A 286 14.64 15.52 -0.79
N GLU A 287 13.36 15.88 -0.88
CA GLU A 287 12.25 14.94 -0.84
C GLU A 287 11.67 14.77 -2.24
N LEU A 288 11.59 13.52 -2.70
CA LEU A 288 11.02 13.15 -4.00
C LEU A 288 9.68 12.45 -3.78
N TYR A 289 8.70 12.73 -4.65
CA TYR A 289 7.32 12.23 -4.50
C TYR A 289 6.68 12.71 -3.18
N ALA A 290 6.87 13.99 -2.87
CA ALA A 290 6.55 14.56 -1.57
C ALA A 290 5.03 14.60 -1.25
N GLY A 291 4.18 14.39 -2.26
CA GLY A 291 2.73 14.50 -2.15
C GLY A 291 2.32 15.84 -1.56
N ILE A 292 1.50 15.79 -0.51
CA ILE A 292 1.04 16.98 0.21
C ILE A 292 2.00 17.45 1.31
N GLY A 293 3.23 16.94 1.36
CA GLY A 293 4.22 17.23 2.40
C GLY A 293 4.09 16.38 3.65
N ASN A 294 3.83 15.07 3.46
CA ASN A 294 3.73 14.10 4.55
C ASN A 294 5.03 14.05 5.36
N PHE A 295 6.18 13.97 4.68
CA PHE A 295 7.49 14.07 5.31
C PHE A 295 8.06 15.49 5.24
N THR A 296 7.69 16.32 4.26
CA THR A 296 8.27 17.67 4.10
C THR A 296 8.15 18.52 5.35
N VAL A 297 6.94 18.57 5.94
CA VAL A 297 6.70 19.41 7.11
C VAL A 297 7.55 18.96 8.30
N PRO A 298 7.54 17.69 8.73
CA PRO A 298 8.39 17.28 9.84
C PRO A 298 9.89 17.32 9.49
N LEU A 299 10.29 17.12 8.22
CA LEU A 299 11.68 17.35 7.80
C LEU A 299 12.09 18.81 7.99
N ALA A 300 11.21 19.77 7.67
CA ALA A 300 11.48 21.19 7.84
C ALA A 300 11.68 21.59 9.31
N ARG A 301 11.04 20.87 10.25
CA ARG A 301 11.28 21.07 11.69
C ARG A 301 12.69 20.69 12.12
N ALA A 302 13.31 19.71 11.47
CA ALA A 302 14.60 19.16 11.86
C ALA A 302 15.78 19.69 11.02
N ALA A 303 15.62 19.75 9.69
CA ALA A 303 16.66 20.10 8.73
C ALA A 303 16.99 21.60 8.68
N GLY A 304 18.09 21.93 7.99
CA GLY A 304 18.43 23.30 7.64
C GLY A 304 17.60 23.84 6.49
N GLU A 305 17.49 23.08 5.40
CA GLU A 305 16.70 23.41 4.20
C GLU A 305 16.02 22.15 3.66
N VAL A 306 14.79 22.28 3.16
CA VAL A 306 14.07 21.17 2.51
C VAL A 306 13.59 21.60 1.13
N THR A 307 13.97 20.84 0.10
CA THR A 307 13.40 20.97 -1.24
C THR A 307 12.55 19.75 -1.51
N ALA A 308 11.25 19.94 -1.69
CA ALA A 308 10.29 18.90 -2.04
C ALA A 308 9.93 18.96 -3.52
N VAL A 309 9.85 17.80 -4.18
CA VAL A 309 9.46 17.68 -5.58
C VAL A 309 8.21 16.83 -5.69
N GLU A 310 7.17 17.38 -6.33
CA GLU A 310 5.88 16.72 -6.51
C GLU A 310 5.18 17.23 -7.77
N TRP A 311 4.27 16.44 -8.33
CA TRP A 311 3.37 16.86 -9.39
C TRP A 311 2.54 18.09 -8.98
N PRO A 312 2.17 19.01 -9.90
CA PRO A 312 1.58 20.29 -9.54
C PRO A 312 0.44 20.27 -8.52
N ARG A 313 -0.45 19.27 -8.59
CA ARG A 313 -1.59 19.15 -7.68
C ARG A 313 -1.19 18.82 -6.24
N GLY A 314 -0.27 17.88 -6.04
CA GLY A 314 0.29 17.59 -4.72
C GLY A 314 1.10 18.76 -4.19
N ALA A 315 1.95 19.36 -5.04
CA ALA A 315 2.78 20.50 -4.70
C ALA A 315 1.97 21.75 -4.30
N GLU A 316 0.79 21.97 -4.89
CA GLU A 316 -0.15 23.02 -4.47
C GLU A 316 -0.50 22.90 -2.98
N PHE A 317 -0.96 21.71 -2.55
CA PHE A 317 -1.29 21.44 -1.15
C PHE A 317 -0.06 21.35 -0.25
N GLY A 318 1.05 20.85 -0.78
CA GLY A 318 2.35 20.85 -0.10
C GLY A 318 2.77 22.25 0.32
N ARG A 319 2.70 23.24 -0.59
CA ARG A 319 2.98 24.66 -0.30
C ARG A 319 2.09 25.21 0.81
N ARG A 320 0.79 24.95 0.73
CA ARG A 320 -0.17 25.38 1.76
C ARG A 320 0.15 24.77 3.13
N ASN A 321 0.62 23.53 3.17
CA ASN A 321 0.96 22.84 4.40
C ASN A 321 2.26 23.35 5.04
N ILE A 322 3.30 23.64 4.25
CA ILE A 322 4.52 24.25 4.81
C ILE A 322 4.28 25.68 5.26
N GLU A 323 3.41 26.44 4.57
CA GLU A 323 2.98 27.77 4.98
C GLU A 323 2.20 27.72 6.30
N ALA A 324 1.19 26.85 6.40
CA ALA A 324 0.41 26.65 7.62
C ALA A 324 1.27 26.18 8.80
N ALA A 325 2.35 25.43 8.52
CA ALA A 325 3.33 25.03 9.51
C ALA A 325 4.34 26.14 9.88
N GLY A 326 4.39 27.25 9.14
CA GLY A 326 5.43 28.28 9.31
C GLY A 326 6.84 27.76 8.96
N ALA A 327 6.94 26.77 8.09
CA ALA A 327 8.19 26.14 7.66
C ALA A 327 8.84 26.95 6.52
N SER A 328 9.40 28.11 6.85
CA SER A 328 10.04 29.03 5.88
C SER A 328 11.32 28.48 5.24
N ASN A 329 11.88 27.40 5.80
CA ASN A 329 13.05 26.69 5.27
C ASN A 329 12.71 25.55 4.31
N ALA A 330 11.43 25.37 3.97
CA ALA A 330 10.97 24.37 3.01
C ALA A 330 10.42 25.03 1.73
N GLN A 331 10.60 24.38 0.60
CA GLN A 331 10.03 24.80 -0.68
C GLN A 331 9.55 23.60 -1.52
N PHE A 332 8.58 23.86 -2.40
CA PHE A 332 8.05 22.86 -3.35
C PHE A 332 8.33 23.24 -4.80
N ILE A 333 8.99 22.34 -5.52
CA ILE A 333 9.11 22.36 -6.98
C ILE A 333 7.96 21.53 -7.56
N ALA A 334 7.10 22.18 -8.34
CA ALA A 334 6.01 21.51 -9.04
C ALA A 334 6.51 20.97 -10.39
N GLY A 335 6.50 19.65 -10.58
CA GLY A 335 6.96 19.05 -11.83
C GLY A 335 7.00 17.53 -11.80
N GLU A 336 7.37 16.93 -12.93
CA GLU A 336 7.69 15.49 -12.99
C GLU A 336 8.99 15.23 -12.21
N VAL A 337 8.99 14.20 -11.36
CA VAL A 337 10.04 13.98 -10.36
C VAL A 337 11.38 13.65 -11.01
N ILE A 338 11.40 12.75 -12.00
CA ILE A 338 12.65 12.34 -12.66
C ILE A 338 13.23 13.50 -13.49
N ALA A 339 12.40 14.23 -14.21
CA ALA A 339 12.80 15.41 -14.96
C ALA A 339 13.36 16.52 -14.06
N THR A 340 12.71 16.76 -12.93
CA THR A 340 13.19 17.73 -11.93
C THR A 340 14.51 17.27 -11.32
N LEU A 341 14.63 16.01 -10.93
CA LEU A 341 15.87 15.44 -10.40
C LEU A 341 17.02 15.55 -11.41
N ARG A 342 16.75 15.33 -12.70
CA ARG A 342 17.71 15.54 -13.79
C ARG A 342 18.21 16.99 -13.84
N GLN A 343 17.30 17.95 -13.73
CA GLN A 343 17.66 19.38 -13.69
C GLN A 343 18.52 19.71 -12.47
N LEU A 344 18.18 19.21 -11.29
CA LEU A 344 18.95 19.43 -10.05
C LEU A 344 20.38 18.88 -10.17
N VAL A 345 20.54 17.72 -10.80
CA VAL A 345 21.86 17.11 -11.10
C VAL A 345 22.64 17.98 -12.09
N VAL A 346 22.03 18.43 -13.20
CA VAL A 346 22.67 19.33 -14.18
C VAL A 346 23.11 20.64 -13.55
N GLN A 347 22.29 21.20 -12.65
CA GLN A 347 22.59 22.41 -11.88
C GLN A 347 23.62 22.18 -10.76
N ARG A 348 24.10 20.95 -10.57
CA ARG A 348 25.07 20.58 -9.52
C ARG A 348 24.60 20.98 -8.11
N ARG A 349 23.29 20.91 -7.87
CA ARG A 349 22.72 21.12 -6.52
C ARG A 349 23.25 20.03 -5.60
N LYS A 350 23.49 20.39 -4.34
CA LYS A 350 23.98 19.47 -3.31
C LYS A 350 22.91 19.27 -2.26
N TYR A 351 22.70 18.02 -1.89
CA TYR A 351 21.83 17.60 -0.80
C TYR A 351 22.58 16.56 0.01
N GLU A 352 22.62 16.77 1.33
CA GLU A 352 23.25 15.86 2.27
C GLU A 352 22.38 14.61 2.47
N LEU A 353 21.06 14.76 2.35
CA LEU A 353 20.07 13.70 2.59
C LEU A 353 18.99 13.68 1.50
N VAL A 354 18.50 12.48 1.18
CA VAL A 354 17.33 12.31 0.29
C VAL A 354 16.28 11.45 0.98
N LEU A 355 15.00 11.80 0.83
CA LEU A 355 13.86 10.96 1.14
C LEU A 355 13.02 10.75 -0.14
N LEU A 356 12.54 9.54 -0.37
CA LEU A 356 11.64 9.25 -1.49
C LEU A 356 10.54 8.25 -1.10
N ASP A 357 9.33 8.50 -1.57
CA ASP A 357 8.14 7.64 -1.44
C ASP A 357 7.50 7.41 -2.84
N PRO A 358 8.20 6.70 -3.75
CA PRO A 358 7.76 6.52 -5.13
C PRO A 358 6.48 5.66 -5.27
N PRO A 359 5.84 5.68 -6.45
CA PRO A 359 4.77 4.74 -6.78
C PRO A 359 5.28 3.27 -6.80
N ARG A 360 4.37 2.32 -7.04
CA ARG A 360 4.67 0.87 -7.06
C ARG A 360 5.78 0.46 -8.02
N ASP A 361 5.97 1.21 -9.10
CA ASP A 361 7.02 0.98 -10.10
C ASP A 361 8.40 1.47 -9.64
N GLY A 362 8.50 2.09 -8.46
CA GLY A 362 9.75 2.56 -7.88
C GLY A 362 10.25 3.85 -8.53
N ILE A 363 11.53 4.17 -8.32
CA ILE A 363 12.17 5.34 -8.95
C ILE A 363 12.76 5.02 -10.33
N GLY A 364 12.95 3.72 -10.63
CA GLY A 364 13.45 3.24 -11.91
C GLY A 364 14.93 3.51 -12.17
N GLU A 365 15.44 2.95 -13.26
CA GLU A 365 16.88 2.95 -13.59
C GLU A 365 17.47 4.36 -13.72
N GLU A 366 16.75 5.27 -14.40
CA GLU A 366 17.20 6.65 -14.53
C GLU A 366 17.25 7.35 -13.17
N GLY A 367 16.23 7.18 -12.34
CA GLY A 367 16.17 7.76 -11.00
C GLY A 367 17.32 7.29 -10.12
N VAL A 368 17.60 5.98 -10.11
CA VAL A 368 18.75 5.41 -9.40
C VAL A 368 20.07 6.04 -9.87
N ARG A 369 20.28 6.15 -11.19
CA ARG A 369 21.50 6.78 -11.75
C ARG A 369 21.63 8.24 -11.33
N LEU A 370 20.53 8.98 -11.32
CA LEU A 370 20.51 10.39 -10.91
C LEU A 370 20.81 10.54 -9.41
N LEU A 371 20.22 9.70 -8.54
CA LEU A 371 20.55 9.66 -7.11
C LEU A 371 22.02 9.29 -6.87
N GLY A 372 22.52 8.31 -7.63
CA GLY A 372 23.92 7.92 -7.64
C GLY A 372 24.87 9.04 -8.09
N THR A 373 24.40 9.96 -8.94
CA THR A 373 25.16 11.15 -9.37
C THR A 373 25.07 12.29 -8.34
N LEU A 374 23.91 12.46 -7.72
CA LEU A 374 23.68 13.46 -6.66
C LEU A 374 24.49 13.17 -5.40
N ARG A 375 24.72 11.88 -5.11
CA ARG A 375 25.58 11.37 -4.03
C ARG A 375 25.26 11.91 -2.61
N PRO A 376 23.98 11.97 -2.17
CA PRO A 376 23.69 12.23 -0.76
C PRO A 376 24.44 11.26 0.18
N ALA A 377 24.62 11.65 1.43
CA ALA A 377 25.24 10.79 2.43
C ALA A 377 24.30 9.66 2.85
N ARG A 378 22.99 9.95 3.00
CA ARG A 378 21.96 8.97 3.34
C ARG A 378 20.70 9.14 2.50
N ILE A 379 20.01 8.02 2.27
CA ILE A 379 18.74 7.96 1.55
C ILE A 379 17.72 7.21 2.40
N ALA A 380 16.55 7.80 2.64
CA ALA A 380 15.37 7.12 3.16
C ALA A 380 14.42 6.76 2.02
N TYR A 381 14.31 5.47 1.70
CA TYR A 381 13.48 4.93 0.63
C TYR A 381 12.25 4.26 1.23
N VAL A 382 11.07 4.85 1.04
CA VAL A 382 9.76 4.29 1.39
C VAL A 382 9.19 3.54 0.18
N SER A 383 8.56 2.39 0.39
CA SER A 383 7.96 1.61 -0.69
C SER A 383 6.86 0.68 -0.22
N CYS A 384 5.77 0.63 -0.98
CA CYS A 384 4.69 -0.34 -0.84
C CYS A 384 4.86 -1.61 -1.70
N GLU A 385 5.96 -1.71 -2.48
CA GLU A 385 6.27 -2.86 -3.34
C GLU A 385 7.69 -3.39 -3.05
N PRO A 386 7.82 -4.41 -2.19
CA PRO A 386 9.12 -4.92 -1.76
C PRO A 386 10.02 -5.42 -2.89
N LEU A 387 9.46 -5.97 -3.98
CA LEU A 387 10.28 -6.50 -5.08
C LEU A 387 10.92 -5.39 -5.91
N THR A 388 10.19 -4.31 -6.12
CA THR A 388 10.72 -3.11 -6.79
C THR A 388 11.74 -2.42 -5.90
N LEU A 389 11.44 -2.27 -4.60
CA LEU A 389 12.39 -1.71 -3.63
C LEU A 389 13.75 -2.40 -3.71
N VAL A 390 13.80 -3.72 -3.55
CA VAL A 390 15.09 -4.42 -3.52
C VAL A 390 15.87 -4.33 -4.83
N ALA A 391 15.19 -4.24 -5.98
CA ALA A 391 15.85 -4.03 -7.26
C ALA A 391 16.54 -2.65 -7.31
N ASP A 392 15.88 -1.60 -6.80
CA ASP A 392 16.45 -0.27 -6.70
C ASP A 392 17.59 -0.20 -5.68
N LEU A 393 17.47 -0.88 -4.53
CA LEU A 393 18.56 -0.97 -3.54
C LEU A 393 19.81 -1.68 -4.11
N GLU A 394 19.62 -2.80 -4.83
CA GLU A 394 20.70 -3.49 -5.54
C GLU A 394 21.40 -2.57 -6.56
N ALA A 395 20.62 -1.76 -7.28
CA ALA A 395 21.16 -0.82 -8.26
C ALA A 395 21.91 0.36 -7.59
N LEU A 396 21.39 0.89 -6.46
CA LEU A 396 22.05 1.93 -5.67
C LEU A 396 23.36 1.44 -5.04
N ALA A 397 23.49 0.15 -4.72
CA ALA A 397 24.74 -0.43 -4.22
C ALA A 397 25.93 -0.24 -5.19
N LYS A 398 25.66 -0.17 -6.50
CA LYS A 398 26.69 0.12 -7.53
C LYS A 398 27.27 1.54 -7.41
N PHE A 399 26.57 2.44 -6.71
CA PHE A 399 27.01 3.80 -6.42
C PHE A 399 27.61 3.95 -5.01
N GLY A 400 27.86 2.84 -4.32
CA GLY A 400 28.49 2.79 -3.00
C GLY A 400 27.54 2.84 -1.82
N TYR A 401 26.22 2.79 -2.04
CA TYR A 401 25.26 2.75 -0.93
C TYR A 401 25.15 1.34 -0.32
N ALA A 402 25.20 1.27 1.00
CA ALA A 402 24.91 0.08 1.78
C ALA A 402 23.58 0.22 2.51
N LEU A 403 22.85 -0.89 2.63
CA LEU A 403 21.65 -0.95 3.46
C LEU A 403 22.03 -0.89 4.93
N ARG A 404 21.59 0.18 5.62
CA ARG A 404 21.86 0.39 7.04
C ARG A 404 20.79 -0.26 7.93
N ILE A 405 19.53 -0.03 7.61
CA ILE A 405 18.37 -0.59 8.32
C ILE A 405 17.17 -0.62 7.38
N VAL A 406 16.31 -1.62 7.52
CA VAL A 406 15.00 -1.67 6.86
C VAL A 406 13.94 -2.12 7.84
N ARG A 407 12.76 -1.52 7.79
CA ARG A 407 11.61 -1.90 8.62
C ARG A 407 10.35 -2.02 7.77
N ALA A 408 9.56 -3.05 8.04
CA ALA A 408 8.21 -3.17 7.53
C ALA A 408 7.22 -2.41 8.42
N PHE A 409 6.23 -1.76 7.81
CA PHE A 409 5.12 -1.08 8.47
C PHE A 409 3.84 -1.74 8.02
N ASP A 410 3.01 -2.18 8.97
CA ASP A 410 1.75 -2.79 8.65
C ASP A 410 0.68 -1.73 8.32
N MET A 411 0.89 -1.01 7.22
CA MET A 411 -0.02 0.03 6.72
C MET A 411 -1.39 -0.56 6.30
N PHE A 412 -1.41 -1.86 5.98
CA PHE A 412 -2.59 -2.57 5.50
C PHE A 412 -2.79 -3.91 6.24
N PRO A 413 -3.18 -3.87 7.53
CA PRO A 413 -3.57 -5.07 8.28
C PRO A 413 -4.65 -5.86 7.53
N GLN A 414 -4.73 -7.18 7.76
CA GLN A 414 -5.66 -8.10 7.09
C GLN A 414 -5.40 -8.34 5.59
N THR A 415 -4.39 -7.69 5.01
CA THR A 415 -3.96 -7.86 3.62
C THR A 415 -2.51 -8.31 3.56
N PHE A 416 -2.08 -8.89 2.44
CA PHE A 416 -0.68 -9.25 2.23
C PHE A 416 0.23 -8.04 1.93
N HIS A 417 -0.34 -6.86 1.68
CA HIS A 417 0.46 -5.68 1.32
C HIS A 417 1.41 -5.29 2.45
N LEU A 418 2.58 -4.80 2.05
CA LEU A 418 3.69 -4.47 2.93
C LEU A 418 4.20 -3.07 2.58
N GLU A 419 4.13 -2.16 3.55
CA GLU A 419 4.82 -0.88 3.46
C GLU A 419 6.21 -1.08 4.07
N THR A 420 7.24 -0.46 3.49
CA THR A 420 8.62 -0.65 3.92
C THR A 420 9.37 0.67 3.89
N CYS A 421 10.28 0.89 4.84
CA CYS A 421 11.22 1.99 4.81
C CYS A 421 12.63 1.44 4.97
N ALA A 422 13.48 1.68 3.98
CA ALA A 422 14.88 1.32 3.96
C ALA A 422 15.75 2.57 4.06
N ILE A 423 16.81 2.50 4.84
CA ILE A 423 17.77 3.57 5.01
C ILE A 423 19.09 3.09 4.44
N LEU A 424 19.57 3.83 3.44
CA LEU A 424 20.85 3.61 2.80
C LEU A 424 21.86 4.65 3.27
N GLU A 425 23.12 4.26 3.33
CA GLU A 425 24.25 5.12 3.68
C GLU A 425 25.43 4.82 2.77
N ARG A 426 26.26 5.82 2.47
CA ARG A 426 27.38 5.72 1.53
C ARG A 426 28.74 5.77 2.19
#